data_AF-A0A1H7P831-F1
#
_entry.id   AF-A0A1H7P831-F1
#
_cell.length_a   1.000
_cell.length_b   1.000
_cell.length_c   1.000
_cell.angle_alpha   90.00
_cell.angle_beta   90.00
_cell.angle_gamma   90.00
#
_symmetry.space_group_name_H-M   'P 1'
#
loop_
_entity.id
_entity.type
_entity.pdbx_description
1 polymer ?
#
loop_
_entity_poly.entity_id
_entity_poly.type
_entity_poly.pdbx_seq_one_letter_code
_entity_poly.pdbx_strand_id
1 'polypeptide(L)'
;MEVEVQGEVQIEELEQGLLDKVKKYHLQNHEEILSEEDMRQVVKCLLQGNPDDLGGLTALRGFVYQYYVAIHYMVEMLYEEKTWWTEVIFEYLDDVALLGNDKIRFVQVKTVREDGQDRHLIPSKLSKRESGLDSWLDTLFLNLPDFENRQKFISGHESNLKEICVQFEIATNAPYDNKSLKLYAENTSYHMLEGTIPKDESLKSNLLKVYKKTVKEEGKTVRHQDIYFNHSVKQGAEWCLERFHLKHLGFMDNLKDKIVGRISDYCKIDQTFHNESIERKLNSTKLFFGDGLLYDYLARKVFNKLLLCIIQRTHRDDLPNKHLLVFNKNEVKNWVIDWKQSALLEIQKDIEHAVQREQFSNCFQELKEEITTSWNTVIRDDLMGALTWIYDALEREASNGNPYVYEQFLNRLFHLNNSNLPSKRSLKDTNYLQESLKYMMVCLAFYPERNFLFSNAQLLFKQGKQGEEAWNIFTLYCARGKETYTQALRRIIDRSKDCLFTQSLKHTYYCFVTHEEKSTSVSEGSNPFATLIPITHNHEDSEIDIVKQSENIKFKKAEILDDVVNLLNSSTNKGSFKDKKYREAWHELLNQNR
;
A
#
# COMPACT_ATOMS: atom_id res chain seq x y z
N MET A 1 -18.61 14.61 0.59
CA MET A 1 -18.77 15.53 -0.55
C MET A 1 -17.69 16.62 -0.57
N GLU A 2 -17.56 17.52 0.41
CA GLU A 2 -16.48 18.55 0.36
C GLU A 2 -15.06 17.99 0.58
N VAL A 3 -14.90 16.86 1.29
CA VAL A 3 -13.59 16.23 1.56
C VAL A 3 -13.05 15.44 0.35
N GLU A 4 -13.92 14.87 -0.49
CA GLU A 4 -13.50 14.17 -1.72
C GLU A 4 -13.10 15.17 -2.82
N VAL A 5 -13.83 16.29 -2.93
CA VAL A 5 -13.53 17.35 -3.91
C VAL A 5 -12.18 18.02 -3.62
N GLN A 6 -11.77 18.17 -2.35
CA GLN A 6 -10.43 18.69 -2.01
C GLN A 6 -9.29 17.70 -2.34
N GLY A 7 -9.55 16.40 -2.29
CA GLY A 7 -8.59 15.37 -2.67
C GLY A 7 -8.39 15.26 -4.18
N GLU A 8 -9.47 15.36 -4.96
CA GLU A 8 -9.42 15.31 -6.43
C GLU A 8 -8.74 16.55 -7.02
N VAL A 9 -9.04 17.75 -6.51
CA VAL A 9 -8.44 19.01 -6.98
C VAL A 9 -6.91 19.04 -6.74
N GLN A 10 -6.42 18.45 -5.65
CA GLN A 10 -4.98 18.37 -5.37
C GLN A 10 -4.24 17.37 -6.28
N ILE A 11 -4.91 16.31 -6.74
CA ILE A 11 -4.31 15.31 -7.62
C ILE A 11 -4.22 15.84 -9.06
N GLU A 12 -5.27 16.50 -9.56
CA GLU A 12 -5.26 17.13 -10.89
C GLU A 12 -4.18 18.23 -10.98
N GLU A 13 -4.03 19.01 -9.91
CA GLU A 13 -3.02 20.06 -9.82
C GLU A 13 -1.58 19.50 -9.87
N LEU A 14 -1.35 18.41 -9.15
CA LEU A 14 -0.08 17.68 -9.12
C LEU A 14 0.25 17.06 -10.48
N GLU A 15 -0.74 16.39 -11.10
CA GLU A 15 -0.61 15.78 -12.42
C GLU A 15 -0.25 16.81 -13.48
N GLN A 16 -0.95 17.95 -13.50
CA GLN A 16 -0.71 19.00 -14.47
C GLN A 16 0.67 19.64 -14.31
N GLY A 17 1.11 19.92 -13.07
CA GLY A 17 2.45 20.46 -12.81
C GLY A 17 3.56 19.51 -13.29
N LEU A 18 3.43 18.21 -13.03
CA LEU A 18 4.38 17.21 -13.52
C LEU A 18 4.38 17.10 -15.05
N LEU A 19 3.20 17.16 -15.67
CA LEU A 19 3.08 17.13 -17.12
C LEU A 19 3.81 18.32 -17.77
N ASP A 20 3.69 19.50 -17.17
CA ASP A 20 4.39 20.70 -17.64
C ASP A 20 5.91 20.58 -17.48
N LYS A 21 6.40 19.99 -16.37
CA LYS A 21 7.83 19.67 -16.19
C LYS A 21 8.34 18.67 -17.22
N VAL A 22 7.60 17.60 -17.45
CA VAL A 22 7.92 16.59 -18.46
C VAL A 22 8.02 17.22 -19.84
N LYS A 23 7.05 18.07 -20.22
CA LYS A 23 7.06 18.83 -21.48
C LYS A 23 8.30 19.73 -21.58
N LYS A 24 8.66 20.43 -20.52
CA LYS A 24 9.85 21.30 -20.47
C LYS A 24 11.15 20.52 -20.59
N TYR A 25 11.30 19.44 -19.83
CA TYR A 25 12.47 18.54 -19.88
C TYR A 25 12.66 17.97 -21.29
N HIS A 26 11.56 17.57 -21.94
CA HIS A 26 11.58 17.05 -23.30
C HIS A 26 12.03 18.11 -24.32
N LEU A 27 11.51 19.34 -24.20
CA LEU A 27 11.90 20.47 -25.07
C LEU A 27 13.40 20.80 -24.98
N GLN A 28 13.99 20.65 -23.79
CA GLN A 28 15.40 20.97 -23.52
C GLN A 28 16.39 19.91 -24.02
N ASN A 29 15.98 18.64 -24.10
CA ASN A 29 16.88 17.52 -24.40
C ASN A 29 16.82 17.00 -25.86
N HIS A 30 16.07 17.67 -26.75
CA HIS A 30 16.03 17.40 -28.21
C HIS A 30 15.79 15.92 -28.61
N GLU A 31 15.01 15.17 -27.83
CA GLU A 31 14.67 13.79 -28.16
C GLU A 31 13.45 13.69 -29.11
N GLU A 32 13.21 12.51 -29.70
CA GLU A 32 12.07 12.22 -30.61
C GLU A 32 10.74 12.71 -30.03
N ILE A 33 9.88 13.30 -30.87
CA ILE A 33 8.58 13.86 -30.47
C ILE A 33 7.75 12.79 -29.74
N LEU A 34 7.65 12.91 -28.42
CA LEU A 34 6.73 12.11 -27.61
C LEU A 34 5.31 12.64 -27.75
N SER A 35 4.32 11.75 -27.79
CA SER A 35 2.92 12.17 -27.77
C SER A 35 2.52 12.65 -26.37
N GLU A 36 1.50 13.51 -26.28
CA GLU A 36 0.99 13.95 -24.97
C GLU A 36 0.43 12.77 -24.14
N GLU A 37 -0.10 11.75 -24.81
CA GLU A 37 -0.59 10.52 -24.17
C GLU A 37 0.55 9.76 -23.48
N ASP A 38 1.70 9.61 -24.16
CA ASP A 38 2.88 8.96 -23.58
C ASP A 38 3.37 9.71 -22.34
N MET A 39 3.40 11.05 -22.40
CA MET A 39 3.79 11.88 -21.26
C MET A 39 2.82 11.75 -20.08
N ARG A 40 1.50 11.70 -20.34
CA ARG A 40 0.48 11.48 -19.30
C ARG A 40 0.59 10.08 -18.68
N GLN A 41 0.85 9.05 -19.48
CA GLN A 41 1.11 7.72 -18.98
C GLN A 41 2.31 7.72 -18.03
N VAL A 42 3.35 8.48 -18.34
CA VAL A 42 4.52 8.61 -17.45
C VAL A 42 4.19 9.25 -16.13
N VAL A 43 3.48 10.39 -16.16
CA VAL A 43 3.04 11.06 -14.94
C VAL A 43 2.19 10.12 -14.09
N LYS A 44 1.28 9.37 -14.70
CA LYS A 44 0.44 8.39 -14.01
C LYS A 44 1.26 7.28 -13.36
N CYS A 45 2.21 6.67 -14.09
CA CYS A 45 3.09 5.63 -13.54
C CYS A 45 3.96 6.15 -12.38
N LEU A 46 4.45 7.39 -12.48
CA LEU A 46 5.20 8.05 -11.41
C LEU A 46 4.37 8.26 -10.15
N LEU A 47 3.15 8.79 -10.30
CA LEU A 47 2.23 9.01 -9.18
C LEU A 47 1.75 7.70 -8.54
N GLN A 48 1.70 6.63 -9.31
CA GLN A 48 1.38 5.28 -8.82
C GLN A 48 2.58 4.56 -8.18
N GLY A 49 3.79 5.14 -8.22
CA GLY A 49 5.00 4.54 -7.65
C GLY A 49 5.55 3.35 -8.44
N ASN A 50 5.10 3.15 -9.69
CA ASN A 50 5.53 2.07 -10.58
C ASN A 50 6.11 2.64 -11.91
N PRO A 51 7.23 3.38 -11.87
CA PRO A 51 7.87 3.89 -13.09
C PRO A 51 8.56 2.80 -13.92
N ASP A 52 8.59 1.55 -13.45
CA ASP A 52 9.20 0.43 -14.18
C ASP A 52 8.34 -0.01 -15.40
N ASP A 53 7.05 0.35 -15.42
CA ASP A 53 6.08 0.03 -16.49
C ASP A 53 6.15 0.98 -17.71
N LEU A 54 7.14 1.88 -17.76
CA LEU A 54 7.30 2.93 -18.79
C LEU A 54 7.83 2.42 -20.14
N GLY A 55 7.55 1.17 -20.52
CA GLY A 55 8.09 0.44 -21.67
C GLY A 55 8.52 1.33 -22.86
N GLY A 56 9.84 1.47 -23.08
CA GLY A 56 10.42 2.15 -24.24
C GLY A 56 10.48 3.68 -24.22
N LEU A 57 9.87 4.38 -23.24
CA LEU A 57 9.86 5.85 -23.15
C LEU A 57 11.20 6.41 -22.64
N THR A 58 12.22 6.31 -23.50
CA THR A 58 13.63 6.50 -23.16
C THR A 58 13.96 7.91 -22.68
N ALA A 59 13.31 8.94 -23.25
CA ALA A 59 13.53 10.35 -22.90
C ALA A 59 13.19 10.67 -21.44
N LEU A 60 12.22 9.95 -20.87
CA LEU A 60 11.70 10.25 -19.53
C LEU A 60 12.43 9.47 -18.43
N ARG A 61 13.27 8.49 -18.79
CA ARG A 61 14.15 7.81 -17.84
C ARG A 61 15.15 8.78 -17.18
N GLY A 62 15.68 9.74 -17.94
CA GLY A 62 16.59 10.76 -17.38
C GLY A 62 15.92 11.64 -16.32
N PHE A 63 14.66 12.00 -16.55
CA PHE A 63 13.82 12.73 -15.60
C PHE A 63 13.59 11.93 -14.31
N VAL A 64 13.19 10.65 -14.42
CA VAL A 64 13.00 9.80 -13.21
C VAL A 64 14.31 9.54 -12.49
N TYR A 65 15.41 9.37 -13.23
CA TYR A 65 16.73 9.11 -12.67
C TYR A 65 17.19 10.24 -11.74
N GLN A 66 16.90 11.51 -12.07
CA GLN A 66 17.23 12.64 -11.21
C GLN A 66 16.55 12.55 -9.83
N TYR A 67 15.28 12.12 -9.76
CA TYR A 67 14.62 11.84 -8.49
C TYR A 67 15.31 10.73 -7.71
N TYR A 68 15.73 9.64 -8.38
CA TYR A 68 16.43 8.54 -7.71
C TYR A 68 17.78 8.99 -7.17
N VAL A 69 18.52 9.83 -7.90
CA VAL A 69 19.77 10.41 -7.41
C VAL A 69 19.54 11.28 -6.17
N ALA A 70 18.49 12.11 -6.16
CA ALA A 70 18.14 12.90 -4.98
C ALA A 70 17.81 12.01 -3.78
N ILE A 71 16.95 10.99 -3.97
CA ILE A 71 16.60 10.02 -2.92
C ILE A 71 17.85 9.27 -2.45
N HIS A 72 18.77 8.91 -3.35
CA HIS A 72 20.03 8.28 -3.00
C HIS A 72 20.80 9.11 -1.97
N TYR A 73 20.99 10.41 -2.22
CA TYR A 73 21.66 11.29 -1.25
C TYR A 73 20.85 11.55 0.02
N MET A 74 19.52 11.58 -0.05
CA MET A 74 18.65 11.66 1.14
C MET A 74 18.81 10.44 2.03
N VAL A 75 18.94 9.26 1.43
CA VAL A 75 19.16 8.01 2.17
C VAL A 75 20.61 7.93 2.66
N GLU A 76 21.63 8.26 1.85
CA GLU A 76 23.04 8.32 2.30
C GLU A 76 23.21 9.21 3.55
N MET A 77 22.48 10.34 3.58
CA MET A 77 22.42 11.28 4.72
C MET A 77 22.05 10.63 6.06
N LEU A 78 21.31 9.50 6.03
CA LEU A 78 20.87 8.79 7.23
C LEU A 78 21.90 7.78 7.78
N TYR A 79 22.82 7.26 6.96
CA TYR A 79 23.60 6.05 7.30
C TYR A 79 25.02 6.29 7.78
N GLU A 80 25.66 7.36 7.31
CA GLU A 80 27.12 7.41 7.43
C GLU A 80 27.58 8.37 8.51
N GLU A 81 28.50 7.91 9.35
CA GLU A 81 29.40 8.78 10.14
C GLU A 81 30.26 9.68 9.23
N LYS A 82 30.45 9.27 7.96
CA LYS A 82 31.24 10.00 6.94
C LYS A 82 30.43 11.00 6.12
N THR A 83 29.11 10.90 6.13
CA THR A 83 28.25 11.84 5.42
C THR A 83 28.18 13.14 6.20
N TRP A 84 28.74 14.19 5.62
CA TRP A 84 28.89 15.51 6.26
C TRP A 84 27.71 16.45 6.01
N TRP A 85 26.85 16.16 5.02
CA TRP A 85 25.71 17.02 4.70
C TRP A 85 24.51 16.71 5.60
N THR A 86 23.73 17.75 5.86
CA THR A 86 22.51 17.70 6.66
C THR A 86 21.26 18.04 5.85
N GLU A 87 21.45 18.51 4.62
CA GLU A 87 20.39 18.91 3.72
C GLU A 87 20.68 18.45 2.29
N VAL A 88 19.63 18.01 1.60
CA VAL A 88 19.61 17.77 0.15
C VAL A 88 18.68 18.79 -0.46
N ILE A 89 19.18 19.59 -1.41
CA ILE A 89 18.45 20.64 -2.09
C ILE A 89 18.23 20.22 -3.54
N PHE A 90 16.98 20.13 -3.98
CA PHE A 90 16.61 19.66 -5.32
C PHE A 90 16.23 20.82 -6.24
N GLU A 91 16.80 20.88 -7.46
CA GLU A 91 16.46 21.85 -8.51
C GLU A 91 16.55 23.36 -8.15
N TYR A 92 17.15 23.74 -7.02
CA TYR A 92 17.26 25.15 -6.61
C TYR A 92 18.59 25.80 -6.99
N LEU A 93 19.69 25.06 -6.76
CA LEU A 93 21.06 25.52 -7.02
C LEU A 93 21.67 24.82 -8.23
N ASP A 94 21.46 23.52 -8.33
CA ASP A 94 21.81 22.63 -9.43
C ASP A 94 20.73 21.54 -9.48
N ASP A 95 20.92 20.49 -10.30
CA ASP A 95 20.02 19.33 -10.32
C ASP A 95 19.84 18.75 -8.91
N VAL A 96 20.93 18.59 -8.15
CA VAL A 96 20.97 18.31 -6.72
C VAL A 96 22.12 19.09 -6.07
N ALA A 97 21.90 19.66 -4.88
CA ALA A 97 22.98 20.22 -4.06
C ALA A 97 22.96 19.63 -2.64
N LEU A 98 24.14 19.31 -2.11
CA LEU A 98 24.31 18.78 -0.76
C LEU A 98 24.89 19.89 0.11
N LEU A 99 24.21 20.22 1.21
CA LEU A 99 24.62 21.31 2.10
C LEU A 99 24.88 20.79 3.52
N GLY A 100 25.97 21.28 4.09
CA GLY A 100 26.38 21.06 5.47
C GLY A 100 26.91 22.37 6.06
N ASN A 101 27.47 22.30 7.27
CA ASN A 101 27.83 23.52 8.02
C ASN A 101 28.94 24.35 7.36
N ASP A 102 29.91 23.70 6.69
CA ASP A 102 31.11 24.33 6.14
C ASP A 102 31.42 23.88 4.71
N LYS A 103 30.51 23.13 4.08
CA LYS A 103 30.71 22.50 2.78
C LYS A 103 29.45 22.56 1.94
N ILE A 104 29.64 22.65 0.63
CA ILE A 104 28.58 22.47 -0.37
C ILE A 104 29.09 21.59 -1.50
N ARG A 105 28.24 20.70 -2.00
CA ARG A 105 28.49 19.94 -3.22
C ARG A 105 27.41 20.22 -4.25
N PHE A 106 27.81 20.67 -5.44
CA PHE A 106 26.94 20.73 -6.60
C PHE A 106 27.00 19.39 -7.32
N VAL A 107 25.83 18.78 -7.55
CA VAL A 107 25.70 17.49 -8.20
C VAL A 107 24.84 17.68 -9.43
N GLN A 108 25.46 17.55 -10.60
CA GLN A 108 24.77 17.58 -11.86
C GLN A 108 24.43 16.15 -12.30
N VAL A 109 23.16 15.88 -12.60
CA VAL A 109 22.70 14.56 -13.02
C VAL A 109 22.73 14.47 -14.54
N LYS A 110 23.40 13.45 -15.06
CA LYS A 110 23.55 13.23 -16.50
C LYS A 110 23.31 11.78 -16.85
N THR A 111 22.37 11.54 -17.76
CA THR A 111 22.02 10.19 -18.21
C THR A 111 22.38 9.97 -19.68
N VAL A 112 22.71 8.73 -20.02
CA VAL A 112 22.81 8.24 -21.39
C VAL A 112 21.78 7.14 -21.60
N ARG A 113 21.41 6.90 -22.87
CA ARG A 113 20.52 5.80 -23.24
C ARG A 113 21.15 4.45 -22.88
N GLU A 114 20.39 3.63 -22.16
CA GLU A 114 20.84 2.33 -21.65
C GLU A 114 20.89 1.25 -22.73
N ASP A 115 20.24 1.47 -23.88
CA ASP A 115 20.14 0.55 -25.02
C ASP A 115 21.06 0.93 -26.21
N GLY A 116 21.52 2.18 -26.32
CA GLY A 116 22.28 2.69 -27.47
C GLY A 116 23.72 2.16 -27.61
N GLN A 117 24.36 2.31 -28.78
CA GLN A 117 25.74 1.85 -28.99
C GLN A 117 26.84 2.78 -28.42
N ASP A 118 26.50 4.03 -28.08
CA ASP A 118 27.44 5.08 -27.68
C ASP A 118 27.36 5.41 -26.17
N ARG A 119 27.33 4.36 -25.33
CA ARG A 119 27.06 4.45 -23.87
C ARG A 119 28.23 4.98 -23.06
N HIS A 120 29.45 4.85 -23.57
CA HIS A 120 30.64 5.21 -22.79
C HIS A 120 30.86 6.72 -22.75
N LEU A 121 31.11 7.23 -21.55
CA LEU A 121 31.61 8.57 -21.33
C LEU A 121 33.07 8.67 -21.75
N ILE A 122 33.36 9.72 -22.51
CA ILE A 122 34.68 10.12 -22.95
C ILE A 122 34.90 11.60 -22.61
N PRO A 123 36.14 12.07 -22.43
CA PRO A 123 36.42 13.45 -22.02
C PRO A 123 35.79 14.53 -22.89
N SER A 124 35.69 14.30 -24.20
CA SER A 124 35.06 15.24 -25.13
C SER A 124 33.57 15.42 -24.83
N LYS A 125 32.83 14.40 -24.39
CA LYS A 125 31.41 14.55 -24.01
C LYS A 125 31.24 15.47 -22.80
N LEU A 126 32.17 15.45 -21.85
CA LEU A 126 32.12 16.28 -20.65
C LEU A 126 32.44 17.77 -20.92
N SER A 127 33.23 18.04 -21.97
CA SER A 127 33.80 19.37 -22.26
C SER A 127 33.36 19.97 -23.60
N LYS A 128 32.43 19.31 -24.32
CA LYS A 128 31.91 19.78 -25.61
C LYS A 128 31.02 21.00 -25.39
N ARG A 129 31.34 22.08 -26.11
CA ARG A 129 30.59 23.34 -26.13
C ARG A 129 29.88 23.51 -27.48
N GLU A 130 28.65 23.99 -27.45
CA GLU A 130 27.84 24.22 -28.67
C GLU A 130 27.49 25.70 -28.83
N SER A 131 26.94 26.31 -27.78
CA SER A 131 26.39 27.67 -27.79
C SER A 131 27.04 28.63 -26.79
N GLY A 132 28.01 28.15 -26.00
CA GLY A 132 28.72 28.97 -25.02
C GLY A 132 29.62 28.16 -24.09
N LEU A 133 29.64 28.54 -22.82
CA LEU A 133 30.14 27.69 -21.74
C LEU A 133 29.01 26.76 -21.29
N ASP A 134 28.62 25.83 -22.16
CA ASP A 134 27.44 24.97 -22.02
C ASP A 134 27.78 23.48 -22.01
N SER A 135 29.07 23.13 -21.89
CA SER A 135 29.44 21.74 -21.60
C SER A 135 28.95 21.32 -20.21
N TRP A 136 28.95 20.01 -19.93
CA TRP A 136 28.57 19.49 -18.61
C TRP A 136 29.47 20.09 -17.52
N LEU A 137 30.80 20.11 -17.75
CA LEU A 137 31.74 20.69 -16.79
C LEU A 137 31.58 22.21 -16.67
N ASP A 138 31.34 22.92 -17.77
CA ASP A 138 31.11 24.37 -17.69
C ASP A 138 29.89 24.67 -16.83
N THR A 139 28.76 23.99 -17.09
CA THR A 139 27.50 24.21 -16.38
C THR A 139 27.63 23.90 -14.89
N LEU A 140 28.27 22.77 -14.55
CA LEU A 140 28.54 22.40 -13.17
C LEU A 140 29.40 23.43 -12.43
N PHE A 141 30.46 23.94 -13.07
CA PHE A 141 31.37 24.89 -12.43
C PHE A 141 30.79 26.32 -12.35
N LEU A 142 29.86 26.67 -13.24
CA LEU A 142 29.12 27.94 -13.18
C LEU A 142 28.16 28.03 -11.98
N ASN A 143 27.85 26.92 -11.30
CA ASN A 143 27.08 26.96 -10.05
C ASN A 143 27.80 27.68 -8.90
N LEU A 144 29.14 27.75 -8.93
CA LEU A 144 29.92 28.46 -7.91
C LEU A 144 29.62 29.96 -7.85
N PRO A 145 29.83 30.75 -8.93
CA PRO A 145 29.53 32.17 -8.90
C PRO A 145 28.04 32.44 -8.64
N ASP A 146 27.15 31.56 -9.12
CA ASP A 146 25.71 31.65 -8.86
C ASP A 146 25.39 31.47 -7.38
N PHE A 147 26.00 30.50 -6.72
CA PHE A 147 25.88 30.29 -5.29
C PHE A 147 26.44 31.48 -4.49
N GLU A 148 27.64 31.98 -4.81
CA GLU A 148 28.23 33.15 -4.15
C GLU A 148 27.29 34.38 -4.24
N ASN A 149 26.62 34.56 -5.38
CA ASN A 149 25.65 35.64 -5.58
C ASN A 149 24.36 35.43 -4.76
N ARG A 150 23.89 34.18 -4.66
CA ARG A 150 22.65 33.78 -3.97
C ARG A 150 22.82 33.54 -2.46
N GLN A 151 24.05 33.39 -1.98
CA GLN A 151 24.38 33.07 -0.57
C GLN A 151 23.78 34.08 0.41
N LYS A 152 23.62 35.34 -0.02
CA LYS A 152 22.93 36.41 0.75
C LYS A 152 21.49 36.07 1.12
N PHE A 153 20.81 35.21 0.36
CA PHE A 153 19.44 34.77 0.62
C PHE A 153 19.34 33.53 1.52
N ILE A 154 20.36 32.66 1.53
CA ILE A 154 20.34 31.41 2.29
C ILE A 154 20.83 31.63 3.72
N SER A 155 21.84 32.49 3.91
CA SER A 155 22.52 32.59 5.21
C SER A 155 21.86 33.49 6.24
N GLY A 156 20.81 34.26 5.91
CA GLY A 156 19.95 35.00 6.85
C GLY A 156 20.59 35.95 7.88
N HIS A 157 21.90 35.92 8.12
CA HIS A 157 22.60 36.56 9.23
C HIS A 157 24.04 36.95 8.84
N GLU A 158 24.53 37.95 9.55
CA GLU A 158 25.66 38.84 9.27
C GLU A 158 27.06 38.18 9.27
N SER A 159 27.84 38.56 8.25
CA SER A 159 29.23 39.02 8.30
C SER A 159 30.33 38.25 9.04
N ASN A 160 30.23 36.93 9.23
CA ASN A 160 31.42 36.09 9.45
C ASN A 160 31.27 34.76 8.69
N LEU A 161 31.36 34.85 7.36
CA LEU A 161 31.34 33.68 6.49
C LEU A 161 32.64 32.90 6.69
N LYS A 162 32.56 31.78 7.40
CA LYS A 162 33.56 30.71 7.23
C LYS A 162 33.63 30.39 5.74
N GLU A 163 34.84 30.28 5.22
CA GLU A 163 35.09 29.84 3.85
C GLU A 163 34.40 28.49 3.63
N ILE A 164 33.37 28.46 2.79
CA ILE A 164 32.63 27.24 2.48
C ILE A 164 33.47 26.43 1.49
N CYS A 165 33.78 25.18 1.84
CA CYS A 165 34.49 24.28 0.95
C CYS A 165 33.53 23.73 -0.12
N VAL A 166 33.86 24.00 -1.38
CA VAL A 166 33.01 23.68 -2.54
C VAL A 166 33.50 22.40 -3.23
N GLN A 167 32.55 21.54 -3.58
CA GLN A 167 32.77 20.28 -4.29
C GLN A 167 31.88 20.20 -5.53
N PHE A 168 32.36 19.52 -6.57
CA PHE A 168 31.62 19.34 -7.82
C PHE A 168 31.50 17.86 -8.16
N GLU A 169 30.30 17.42 -8.55
CA GLU A 169 30.05 16.04 -8.90
C GLU A 169 29.17 15.94 -10.15
N ILE A 170 29.53 15.03 -11.05
CA ILE A 170 28.61 14.53 -12.08
C ILE A 170 28.14 13.14 -11.63
N ALA A 171 26.85 13.01 -11.38
CA ALA A 171 26.19 11.74 -11.09
C ALA A 171 25.58 11.17 -12.38
N THR A 172 25.98 9.95 -12.77
CA THR A 172 25.61 9.42 -14.08
C THR A 172 25.33 7.91 -14.09
N ASN A 173 24.46 7.47 -15.01
CA ASN A 173 24.25 6.06 -15.33
C ASN A 173 25.23 5.56 -16.42
N ALA A 174 26.01 6.45 -17.03
CA ALA A 174 26.89 6.11 -18.13
C ALA A 174 28.17 5.42 -17.61
N PRO A 175 28.56 4.25 -18.17
CA PRO A 175 29.88 3.70 -17.93
C PRO A 175 30.94 4.61 -18.55
N TYR A 176 32.17 4.58 -18.05
CA TYR A 176 33.28 5.39 -18.58
C TYR A 176 34.50 4.52 -18.87
N ASP A 177 35.39 5.04 -19.73
CA ASP A 177 36.69 4.42 -19.98
C ASP A 177 37.64 4.70 -18.80
N ASN A 178 38.14 3.63 -18.19
CA ASN A 178 39.07 3.65 -17.06
C ASN A 178 40.48 4.16 -17.41
N LYS A 179 40.77 4.54 -18.65
CA LYS A 179 42.06 5.17 -19.00
C LYS A 179 42.01 6.70 -18.93
N SER A 180 40.92 7.30 -19.37
CA SER A 180 40.84 8.76 -19.58
C SER A 180 40.15 9.51 -18.44
N LEU A 181 39.18 8.89 -17.75
CA LEU A 181 38.39 9.54 -16.70
C LEU A 181 38.63 8.99 -15.29
N LYS A 182 39.48 7.96 -15.16
CA LYS A 182 39.77 7.28 -13.90
C LYS A 182 40.25 8.22 -12.80
N LEU A 183 41.10 9.19 -13.15
CA LEU A 183 41.59 10.21 -12.21
C LEU A 183 40.45 10.90 -11.45
N TYR A 184 39.37 11.26 -12.16
CA TYR A 184 38.22 11.96 -11.59
C TYR A 184 37.21 11.02 -10.94
N ALA A 185 37.09 9.79 -11.43
CA ALA A 185 36.21 8.79 -10.83
C ALA A 185 36.75 8.22 -9.51
N GLU A 186 38.07 8.25 -9.29
CA GLU A 186 38.70 7.80 -8.04
C GLU A 186 38.85 8.93 -7.01
N ASN A 187 38.54 10.19 -7.37
CA ASN A 187 38.62 11.37 -6.49
C ASN A 187 37.47 11.46 -5.47
N THR A 188 37.26 10.38 -4.72
CA THR A 188 36.19 10.30 -3.71
C THR A 188 36.38 11.26 -2.53
N SER A 189 37.60 11.76 -2.31
CA SER A 189 37.94 12.77 -1.30
C SER A 189 37.68 14.21 -1.75
N TYR A 190 37.40 14.44 -3.03
CA TYR A 190 37.25 15.78 -3.63
C TYR A 190 38.44 16.69 -3.38
N HIS A 191 39.62 16.08 -3.30
CA HIS A 191 40.87 16.78 -3.10
C HIS A 191 41.99 15.98 -3.76
N MET A 192 42.42 16.46 -4.92
CA MET A 192 43.67 16.05 -5.54
C MET A 192 44.82 16.92 -5.01
N LEU A 193 46.03 16.34 -4.92
CA LEU A 193 47.23 17.10 -4.59
C LEU A 193 47.61 18.03 -5.75
N GLU A 194 48.18 19.18 -5.43
CA GLU A 194 48.63 20.14 -6.44
C GLU A 194 49.63 19.48 -7.40
N GLY A 195 49.44 19.69 -8.71
CA GLY A 195 50.27 19.09 -9.75
C GLY A 195 49.93 17.63 -10.12
N THR A 196 48.88 17.04 -9.52
CA THR A 196 48.40 15.70 -9.91
C THR A 196 47.79 15.70 -11.32
N ILE A 197 47.19 16.81 -11.74
CA ILE A 197 46.57 16.93 -13.06
C ILE A 197 47.68 17.28 -14.08
N PRO A 198 47.97 16.40 -15.06
CA PRO A 198 48.97 16.67 -16.08
C PRO A 198 48.66 17.96 -16.87
N LYS A 199 49.70 18.67 -17.31
CA LYS A 199 49.52 19.94 -18.07
C LYS A 199 48.81 19.74 -19.41
N ASP A 200 48.97 18.57 -20.01
CA ASP A 200 48.40 18.13 -21.28
C ASP A 200 47.11 17.31 -21.11
N GLU A 201 46.53 17.28 -19.91
CA GLU A 201 45.27 16.59 -19.65
C GLU A 201 44.13 17.19 -20.51
N SER A 202 43.31 16.29 -21.06
CA SER A 202 42.30 16.59 -22.07
C SER A 202 41.17 17.51 -21.58
N LEU A 203 40.66 17.33 -20.37
CA LEU A 203 39.60 18.16 -19.81
C LEU A 203 40.11 19.55 -19.46
N LYS A 204 41.25 19.64 -18.78
CA LYS A 204 41.91 20.91 -18.44
C LYS A 204 42.18 21.74 -19.69
N SER A 205 42.79 21.12 -20.70
CA SER A 205 43.07 21.79 -21.98
C SER A 205 41.80 22.21 -22.72
N ASN A 206 40.73 21.41 -22.69
CA ASN A 206 39.45 21.77 -23.31
C ASN A 206 38.73 22.91 -22.57
N LEU A 207 38.73 22.92 -21.24
CA LEU A 207 38.12 24.01 -20.46
C LEU A 207 38.79 25.36 -20.70
N LEU A 208 40.12 25.36 -20.88
CA LEU A 208 40.91 26.56 -21.16
C LEU A 208 40.77 27.08 -22.60
N LYS A 209 40.16 26.33 -23.53
CA LYS A 209 39.89 26.83 -24.88
C LYS A 209 38.92 28.00 -24.82
N VAL A 210 39.20 29.03 -25.62
CA VAL A 210 38.32 30.21 -25.74
C VAL A 210 37.11 29.83 -26.59
N TYR A 211 35.90 30.11 -26.10
CA TYR A 211 34.69 29.99 -26.93
C TYR A 211 34.43 31.30 -27.66
N LYS A 212 34.34 31.26 -28.99
CA LYS A 212 34.08 32.44 -29.83
C LYS A 212 32.59 32.55 -30.16
N LYS A 213 31.86 33.32 -29.37
CA LYS A 213 30.43 33.55 -29.60
C LYS A 213 30.25 34.51 -30.77
N THR A 214 29.47 34.10 -31.76
CA THR A 214 29.09 34.95 -32.89
C THR A 214 27.86 35.76 -32.51
N VAL A 215 28.00 37.08 -32.40
CA VAL A 215 26.88 37.99 -32.12
C VAL A 215 26.30 38.45 -33.45
N LYS A 216 25.02 38.15 -33.68
CA LYS A 216 24.27 38.59 -34.85
C LYS A 216 23.31 39.72 -34.46
N GLU A 217 23.31 40.82 -35.20
CA GLU A 217 22.25 41.83 -35.18
C GLU A 217 21.59 41.84 -36.57
N GLU A 218 20.27 41.86 -36.62
CA GLU A 218 19.49 41.84 -37.88
C GLU A 218 19.89 40.72 -38.85
N GLY A 219 20.27 39.55 -38.32
CA GLY A 219 20.67 38.39 -39.12
C GLY A 219 22.09 38.46 -39.72
N LYS A 220 22.81 39.58 -39.55
CA LYS A 220 24.21 39.72 -39.98
C LYS A 220 25.15 39.52 -38.80
N THR A 221 26.26 38.82 -39.02
CA THR A 221 27.33 38.70 -38.02
C THR A 221 27.98 40.06 -37.80
N VAL A 222 27.87 40.62 -36.60
CA VAL A 222 28.37 41.96 -36.28
C VAL A 222 29.69 41.92 -35.50
N ARG A 223 29.87 40.95 -34.61
CA ARG A 223 31.09 40.81 -33.80
C ARG A 223 31.28 39.40 -33.27
N HIS A 224 32.54 39.04 -33.01
CA HIS A 224 32.88 37.87 -32.20
C HIS A 224 33.16 38.32 -30.77
N GLN A 225 32.56 37.64 -29.80
CA GLN A 225 32.84 37.81 -28.39
C GLN A 225 33.60 36.58 -27.89
N ASP A 226 34.81 36.80 -27.38
CA ASP A 226 35.61 35.76 -26.78
C ASP A 226 35.16 35.53 -25.33
N ILE A 227 34.75 34.31 -25.02
CA ILE A 227 34.30 33.89 -23.69
C ILE A 227 35.36 32.96 -23.10
N TYR A 228 35.87 33.34 -21.93
CA TYR A 228 36.90 32.62 -21.19
C TYR A 228 36.31 31.97 -19.95
N PHE A 229 36.69 30.72 -19.70
CA PHE A 229 36.25 29.97 -18.52
C PHE A 229 36.61 30.69 -17.21
N ASN A 230 37.88 31.06 -17.04
CA ASN A 230 38.37 31.69 -15.81
C ASN A 230 37.69 33.04 -15.50
N HIS A 231 37.21 33.77 -16.51
CA HIS A 231 36.46 35.01 -16.29
C HIS A 231 35.04 34.74 -15.77
N SER A 232 34.46 33.59 -16.11
CA SER A 232 33.07 33.25 -15.80
C SER A 232 32.95 32.55 -14.45
N VAL A 233 33.87 31.62 -14.15
CA VAL A 233 33.87 30.83 -12.89
C VAL A 233 34.67 31.51 -11.77
N LYS A 234 35.49 32.53 -12.10
CA LYS A 234 36.47 33.22 -11.23
C LYS A 234 37.62 32.34 -10.74
N GLN A 235 37.35 31.08 -10.39
CA GLN A 235 38.36 30.07 -10.09
C GLN A 235 38.97 29.48 -11.36
N GLY A 236 40.21 29.00 -11.25
CA GLY A 236 40.90 28.35 -12.37
C GLY A 236 40.37 26.94 -12.64
N ALA A 237 40.42 26.50 -13.90
CA ALA A 237 39.98 25.16 -14.31
C ALA A 237 40.63 24.02 -13.50
N GLU A 238 41.90 24.17 -13.12
CA GLU A 238 42.62 23.21 -12.28
C GLU A 238 42.00 23.10 -10.88
N TRP A 239 41.72 24.23 -10.24
CA TRP A 239 41.09 24.26 -8.90
C TRP A 239 39.74 23.56 -8.89
N CYS A 240 38.93 23.75 -9.94
CA CYS A 240 37.64 23.08 -10.12
C CYS A 240 37.81 21.57 -10.31
N LEU A 241 38.76 21.16 -11.15
CA LEU A 241 39.02 19.75 -11.47
C LEU A 241 39.59 18.96 -10.27
N GLU A 242 40.41 19.59 -9.43
CA GLU A 242 40.91 18.97 -8.17
C GLU A 242 39.77 18.64 -7.19
N ARG A 243 38.66 19.37 -7.29
CA ARG A 243 37.44 19.23 -6.47
C ARG A 243 36.30 18.54 -7.22
N PHE A 244 36.58 17.98 -8.38
CA PHE A 244 35.60 17.30 -9.22
C PHE A 244 35.65 15.78 -9.02
N HIS A 245 34.47 15.17 -8.90
CA HIS A 245 34.28 13.73 -8.85
C HIS A 245 33.28 13.26 -9.93
N LEU A 246 33.63 12.20 -10.64
CA LEU A 246 32.71 11.54 -11.58
C LEU A 246 32.11 10.30 -10.93
N LYS A 247 30.88 10.39 -10.44
CA LYS A 247 30.21 9.30 -9.72
C LYS A 247 29.30 8.50 -10.65
N HIS A 248 29.69 7.27 -10.94
CA HIS A 248 28.82 6.31 -11.62
C HIS A 248 27.91 5.59 -10.62
N LEU A 249 26.61 5.86 -10.72
CA LEU A 249 25.59 5.29 -9.82
C LEU A 249 24.96 4.00 -10.37
N GLY A 250 25.20 3.68 -11.64
CA GLY A 250 24.65 2.52 -12.34
C GLY A 250 23.35 2.84 -13.08
N PHE A 251 22.78 1.84 -13.74
CA PHE A 251 21.48 1.96 -14.39
C PHE A 251 20.34 2.21 -13.40
N MET A 252 19.19 2.65 -13.90
CA MET A 252 18.05 3.06 -13.08
C MET A 252 17.62 1.97 -12.06
N ASP A 253 17.48 0.72 -12.51
CA ASP A 253 17.11 -0.42 -11.65
C ASP A 253 18.19 -0.69 -10.59
N ASN A 254 19.47 -0.67 -10.99
CA ASN A 254 20.58 -0.86 -10.05
C ASN A 254 20.63 0.24 -9.00
N LEU A 255 20.32 1.49 -9.36
CA LEU A 255 20.26 2.61 -8.42
C LEU A 255 19.07 2.45 -7.46
N LYS A 256 17.89 2.08 -7.97
CA LYS A 256 16.71 1.76 -7.17
C LYS A 256 17.02 0.67 -6.15
N ASP A 257 17.61 -0.45 -6.57
CA ASP A 257 17.96 -1.56 -5.69
C ASP A 257 19.02 -1.16 -4.65
N LYS A 258 19.99 -0.30 -5.02
CA LYS A 258 20.94 0.27 -4.04
C LYS A 258 20.24 1.13 -3.00
N ILE A 259 19.26 1.94 -3.39
CA ILE A 259 18.50 2.81 -2.48
C ILE A 259 17.65 1.95 -1.54
N VAL A 260 16.87 1.01 -2.11
CA VAL A 260 16.03 0.06 -1.35
C VAL A 260 16.89 -0.78 -0.41
N GLY A 261 17.99 -1.34 -0.91
CA GLY A 261 18.94 -2.13 -0.14
C GLY A 261 19.53 -1.34 1.01
N ARG A 262 19.88 -0.06 0.77
CA ARG A 262 20.21 0.85 1.87
C ARG A 262 19.04 0.92 2.81
N ILE A 263 17.89 1.50 2.45
CA ILE A 263 16.72 1.70 3.36
C ILE A 263 16.44 0.46 4.22
N SER A 264 16.49 -0.74 3.63
CA SER A 264 16.35 -2.03 4.30
C SER A 264 17.31 -2.17 5.49
N ASP A 265 18.59 -1.84 5.32
CA ASP A 265 19.60 -1.87 6.38
C ASP A 265 19.34 -0.88 7.53
N TYR A 266 18.74 0.29 7.31
CA TYR A 266 18.36 1.23 8.40
C TYR A 266 17.12 0.77 9.11
N CYS A 267 16.18 0.21 8.35
CA CYS A 267 15.03 -0.44 8.95
C CYS A 267 15.46 -1.57 9.89
N LYS A 268 16.57 -2.27 9.61
CA LYS A 268 17.19 -3.28 10.51
C LYS A 268 17.91 -2.67 11.72
N ILE A 269 18.70 -1.61 11.53
CA ILE A 269 19.52 -1.02 12.62
C ILE A 269 18.65 -0.41 13.73
N ASP A 270 17.49 0.16 13.39
CA ASP A 270 16.59 0.83 14.35
C ASP A 270 15.65 -0.15 15.08
N GLN A 271 16.20 -1.22 15.67
CA GLN A 271 15.48 -2.17 16.52
C GLN A 271 15.52 -1.72 17.99
N THR A 272 14.58 -0.87 18.38
CA THR A 272 14.22 -0.69 19.79
C THR A 272 13.01 -1.57 20.13
N PHE A 273 13.25 -2.68 20.84
CA PHE A 273 12.37 -3.46 21.75
C PHE A 273 10.87 -3.75 21.44
N HIS A 274 10.26 -3.28 20.36
CA HIS A 274 8.82 -3.44 20.10
C HIS A 274 8.46 -4.34 18.91
N ASN A 275 9.41 -4.72 18.06
CA ASN A 275 9.10 -5.47 16.82
C ASN A 275 9.37 -6.99 16.88
N GLU A 276 10.02 -7.51 17.93
CA GLU A 276 10.32 -8.95 18.03
C GLU A 276 9.04 -9.82 18.03
N SER A 277 7.92 -9.32 18.56
CA SER A 277 6.66 -10.06 18.56
C SER A 277 6.02 -10.16 17.17
N ILE A 278 6.28 -9.20 16.28
CA ILE A 278 5.74 -9.19 14.91
C ILE A 278 6.62 -10.10 14.04
N GLU A 279 7.94 -10.00 14.16
CA GLU A 279 8.89 -10.88 13.46
C GLU A 279 8.69 -12.36 13.81
N ARG A 280 8.47 -12.69 15.10
CA ARG A 280 8.17 -14.08 15.50
C ARG A 280 6.87 -14.62 14.91
N LYS A 281 5.83 -13.80 14.75
CA LYS A 281 4.57 -14.20 14.10
C LYS A 281 4.75 -14.32 12.58
N LEU A 282 5.51 -13.42 11.97
CA LEU A 282 5.83 -13.46 10.53
C LEU A 282 6.58 -14.73 10.15
N ASN A 283 7.59 -15.09 10.92
CA ASN A 283 8.39 -16.30 10.70
C ASN A 283 7.58 -17.59 10.89
N SER A 284 6.48 -17.58 11.65
CA SER A 284 5.59 -18.74 11.78
C SER A 284 4.55 -18.88 10.66
N THR A 285 4.27 -17.83 9.88
CA THR A 285 3.14 -17.82 8.92
C THR A 285 3.53 -18.17 7.47
N LYS A 286 4.74 -18.69 7.21
CA LYS A 286 5.29 -19.01 5.86
C LYS A 286 5.28 -17.89 4.81
N LEU A 287 4.68 -16.72 5.08
CA LEU A 287 4.47 -15.64 4.11
C LEU A 287 5.77 -14.89 3.77
N PHE A 288 6.72 -14.85 4.71
CA PHE A 288 8.03 -14.20 4.54
C PHE A 288 9.12 -15.08 5.16
N PHE A 289 9.64 -16.05 4.40
CA PHE A 289 10.80 -16.82 4.85
C PHE A 289 12.09 -16.00 4.69
N GLY A 290 12.61 -15.50 5.81
CA GLY A 290 13.92 -14.85 5.91
C GLY A 290 13.82 -13.35 6.18
N ASP A 291 14.62 -12.86 7.13
CA ASP A 291 14.68 -11.45 7.53
C ASP A 291 14.86 -10.51 6.33
N GLY A 292 15.53 -10.97 5.27
CA GLY A 292 15.71 -10.20 4.03
C GLY A 292 14.40 -9.80 3.31
N LEU A 293 13.35 -10.63 3.34
CA LEU A 293 12.11 -10.36 2.59
C LEU A 293 11.22 -9.30 3.27
N LEU A 294 11.18 -9.30 4.61
CA LEU A 294 10.42 -8.30 5.37
C LEU A 294 11.02 -6.91 5.17
N TYR A 295 12.33 -6.78 5.40
CA TYR A 295 12.99 -5.49 5.32
C TYR A 295 13.08 -4.96 3.89
N ASP A 296 13.18 -5.83 2.88
CA ASP A 296 13.02 -5.43 1.48
C ASP A 296 11.62 -4.87 1.19
N TYR A 297 10.55 -5.55 1.66
CA TYR A 297 9.18 -5.05 1.50
C TYR A 297 8.97 -3.69 2.18
N LEU A 298 9.41 -3.55 3.44
CA LEU A 298 9.36 -2.28 4.17
C LEU A 298 10.13 -1.18 3.43
N ALA A 299 11.33 -1.51 2.94
CA ALA A 299 12.16 -0.57 2.21
C ALA A 299 11.53 -0.10 0.89
N ARG A 300 10.89 -1.00 0.14
CA ARG A 300 10.15 -0.65 -1.08
C ARG A 300 8.97 0.29 -0.78
N LYS A 301 8.23 0.05 0.30
CA LYS A 301 7.15 0.94 0.74
C LYS A 301 7.65 2.33 1.11
N VAL A 302 8.74 2.40 1.87
CA VAL A 302 9.39 3.67 2.25
C VAL A 302 9.94 4.39 1.01
N PHE A 303 10.60 3.68 0.10
CA PHE A 303 11.09 4.22 -1.17
C PHE A 303 9.99 4.87 -1.99
N ASN A 304 8.86 4.18 -2.17
CA ASN A 304 7.73 4.71 -2.94
C ASN A 304 7.14 5.98 -2.28
N LYS A 305 7.07 6.03 -0.95
CA LYS A 305 6.63 7.23 -0.23
C LYS A 305 7.64 8.38 -0.34
N LEU A 306 8.95 8.10 -0.31
CA LEU A 306 9.98 9.10 -0.56
C LEU A 306 9.86 9.68 -1.98
N LEU A 307 9.70 8.82 -2.99
CA LEU A 307 9.51 9.21 -4.38
C LEU A 307 8.28 10.09 -4.56
N LEU A 308 7.14 9.69 -3.97
CA LEU A 308 5.93 10.50 -4.04
C LEU A 308 6.12 11.85 -3.32
N CYS A 309 6.79 11.88 -2.18
CA CYS A 309 7.01 13.11 -1.41
C CYS A 309 7.91 14.11 -2.16
N ILE A 310 9.03 13.66 -2.75
CA ILE A 310 9.88 14.54 -3.56
C ILE A 310 9.11 15.09 -4.75
N ILE A 311 8.34 14.25 -5.45
CA ILE A 311 7.46 14.65 -6.56
C ILE A 311 6.45 15.70 -6.10
N GLN A 312 5.72 15.45 -5.02
CA GLN A 312 4.72 16.39 -4.47
C GLN A 312 5.32 17.74 -4.10
N ARG A 313 6.53 17.76 -3.54
CA ARG A 313 7.20 19.01 -3.18
C ARG A 313 7.80 19.77 -4.36
N THR A 314 8.10 19.07 -5.45
CA THR A 314 8.92 19.59 -6.55
C THR A 314 8.19 19.56 -7.90
N HIS A 315 6.88 19.30 -7.95
CA HIS A 315 6.12 19.20 -9.21
C HIS A 315 6.03 20.50 -10.01
N ARG A 316 6.37 21.66 -9.44
CA ARG A 316 6.33 22.98 -10.09
C ARG A 316 7.68 23.69 -10.05
N ASP A 317 7.94 24.51 -11.06
CA ASP A 317 9.15 25.34 -11.14
C ASP A 317 8.98 26.68 -10.41
N ASP A 318 7.75 27.20 -10.33
CA ASP A 318 7.38 28.50 -9.78
C ASP A 318 6.87 28.40 -8.33
N LEU A 319 7.44 27.48 -7.56
CA LEU A 319 6.99 27.23 -6.18
C LEU A 319 7.11 28.51 -5.33
N PRO A 320 6.00 28.95 -4.68
CA PRO A 320 6.01 30.15 -3.86
C PRO A 320 6.89 30.01 -2.63
N ASN A 321 7.08 28.78 -2.14
CA ASN A 321 7.95 28.45 -1.02
C ASN A 321 9.12 27.56 -1.46
N LYS A 322 10.29 28.18 -1.65
CA LYS A 322 11.54 27.49 -2.02
C LYS A 322 12.05 26.52 -0.95
N HIS A 323 11.59 26.60 0.30
CA HIS A 323 11.94 25.63 1.33
C HIS A 323 11.40 24.22 1.03
N LEU A 324 10.38 24.09 0.17
CA LEU A 324 9.88 22.78 -0.27
C LEU A 324 10.93 21.99 -1.06
N LEU A 325 11.92 22.66 -1.64
CA LEU A 325 13.02 22.06 -2.38
C LEU A 325 14.15 21.53 -1.46
N VAL A 326 14.06 21.77 -0.16
CA VAL A 326 15.08 21.41 0.83
C VAL A 326 14.57 20.25 1.68
N PHE A 327 15.37 19.19 1.75
CA PHE A 327 15.08 17.97 2.51
C PHE A 327 16.12 17.81 3.60
N ASN A 328 15.73 18.04 4.85
CA ASN A 328 16.68 18.01 5.97
C ASN A 328 16.77 16.62 6.62
N LYS A 329 17.94 16.30 7.18
CA LYS A 329 18.24 14.99 7.79
C LYS A 329 17.20 14.51 8.81
N ASN A 330 16.76 15.39 9.70
CA ASN A 330 15.82 15.01 10.75
C ASN A 330 14.41 14.75 10.20
N GLU A 331 13.97 15.50 9.20
CA GLU A 331 12.69 15.26 8.54
C GLU A 331 12.69 13.93 7.80
N VAL A 332 13.69 13.68 6.95
CA VAL A 332 13.82 12.42 6.21
C VAL A 332 13.92 11.24 7.18
N LYS A 333 14.65 11.38 8.29
CA LYS A 333 14.71 10.38 9.35
C LYS A 333 13.32 10.06 9.93
N ASN A 334 12.57 11.09 10.31
CA ASN A 334 11.24 10.91 10.89
C ASN A 334 10.28 10.24 9.90
N TRP A 335 10.32 10.64 8.62
CA TRP A 335 9.53 9.99 7.58
C TRP A 335 9.81 8.51 7.44
N VAL A 336 11.10 8.12 7.39
CA VAL A 336 11.48 6.70 7.29
C VAL A 336 10.96 5.91 8.50
N ILE A 337 11.05 6.48 9.71
CA ILE A 337 10.54 5.85 10.95
C ILE A 337 9.01 5.69 10.88
N ASP A 338 8.28 6.77 10.60
CA ASP A 338 6.81 6.77 10.59
C ASP A 338 6.27 5.83 9.50
N TRP A 339 6.89 5.84 8.31
CA TRP A 339 6.45 5.01 7.20
C TRP A 339 6.81 3.53 7.38
N LYS A 340 7.93 3.23 8.05
CA LYS A 340 8.25 1.86 8.51
C LYS A 340 7.17 1.35 9.46
N GLN A 341 6.76 2.15 10.45
CA GLN A 341 5.71 1.77 11.41
C GLN A 341 4.36 1.56 10.71
N SER A 342 3.98 2.47 9.81
CA SER A 342 2.77 2.33 8.98
C SER A 342 2.78 1.04 8.17
N ALA A 343 3.89 0.72 7.52
CA ALA A 343 4.00 -0.50 6.71
C ALA A 343 3.98 -1.77 7.57
N LEU A 344 4.58 -1.76 8.77
CA LEU A 344 4.48 -2.87 9.73
C LEU A 344 3.03 -3.11 10.18
N LEU A 345 2.26 -2.05 10.42
CA LEU A 345 0.83 -2.16 10.76
C LEU A 345 0.01 -2.74 9.61
N GLU A 346 0.28 -2.35 8.36
CA GLU A 346 -0.34 -2.95 7.17
C GLU A 346 -0.05 -4.47 7.10
N ILE A 347 1.21 -4.87 7.25
CA ILE A 347 1.61 -6.27 7.22
C ILE A 347 0.93 -7.06 8.34
N GLN A 348 0.91 -6.52 9.57
CA GLN A 348 0.26 -7.19 10.69
C GLN A 348 -1.22 -7.45 10.39
N LYS A 349 -1.88 -6.48 9.78
CA LYS A 349 -3.29 -6.57 9.39
C LYS A 349 -3.52 -7.64 8.34
N ASP A 350 -2.67 -7.70 7.31
CA ASP A 350 -2.75 -8.73 6.27
C ASP A 350 -2.52 -10.14 6.83
N ILE A 351 -1.58 -10.30 7.77
CA ILE A 351 -1.38 -11.57 8.48
C ILE A 351 -2.63 -11.94 9.28
N GLU A 352 -3.16 -11.00 10.06
CA GLU A 352 -4.33 -11.25 10.88
C GLU A 352 -5.52 -11.72 10.01
N HIS A 353 -5.71 -11.12 8.83
CA HIS A 353 -6.71 -11.55 7.86
C HIS A 353 -6.42 -12.94 7.30
N ALA A 354 -5.18 -13.22 6.91
CA ALA A 354 -4.77 -14.51 6.35
C ALA A 354 -5.02 -15.66 7.34
N VAL A 355 -4.62 -15.48 8.61
CA VAL A 355 -4.87 -16.48 9.66
C VAL A 355 -6.37 -16.64 9.92
N GLN A 356 -7.17 -15.57 9.77
CA GLN A 356 -8.63 -15.66 9.93
C GLN A 356 -9.28 -16.46 8.81
N ARG A 357 -8.90 -16.17 7.57
CA ARG A 357 -9.34 -16.93 6.39
C ARG A 357 -8.96 -18.41 6.49
N GLU A 358 -7.75 -18.72 6.99
CA GLU A 358 -7.31 -20.09 7.25
C GLU A 358 -8.20 -20.81 8.29
N GLN A 359 -8.58 -20.13 9.37
CA GLN A 359 -9.52 -20.69 10.37
C GLN A 359 -10.87 -21.05 9.76
N PHE A 360 -11.43 -20.18 8.92
CA PHE A 360 -12.66 -20.48 8.18
C PHE A 360 -12.46 -21.67 7.23
N SER A 361 -11.38 -21.69 6.45
CA SER A 361 -11.06 -22.78 5.53
C SER A 361 -11.01 -24.13 6.25
N ASN A 362 -10.38 -24.19 7.42
CA ASN A 362 -10.32 -25.40 8.24
C ASN A 362 -11.71 -25.82 8.72
N CYS A 363 -12.53 -24.89 9.23
CA CYS A 363 -13.91 -25.20 9.64
C CYS A 363 -14.75 -25.73 8.46
N PHE A 364 -14.61 -25.13 7.27
CA PHE A 364 -15.30 -25.62 6.07
C PHE A 364 -14.83 -27.01 5.68
N GLN A 365 -13.53 -27.30 5.75
CA GLN A 365 -12.99 -28.62 5.44
C GLN A 365 -13.49 -29.68 6.43
N GLU A 366 -13.45 -29.40 7.73
CA GLU A 366 -13.94 -30.31 8.76
C GLU A 366 -15.44 -30.62 8.57
N LEU A 367 -16.26 -29.60 8.26
CA LEU A 367 -17.68 -29.81 7.95
C LEU A 367 -17.89 -30.62 6.67
N LYS A 368 -17.07 -30.42 5.63
CA LYS A 368 -17.13 -31.24 4.41
C LYS A 368 -16.83 -32.70 4.71
N GLU A 369 -15.84 -32.97 5.55
CA GLU A 369 -15.47 -34.32 6.00
C GLU A 369 -16.59 -34.94 6.84
N GLU A 370 -17.19 -34.19 7.77
CA GLU A 370 -18.34 -34.63 8.58
C GLU A 370 -19.52 -35.04 7.69
N ILE A 371 -19.92 -34.19 6.72
CA ILE A 371 -21.02 -34.44 5.79
C ILE A 371 -20.75 -35.69 4.93
N THR A 372 -19.50 -35.88 4.50
CA THR A 372 -19.13 -36.99 3.63
C THR A 372 -19.10 -38.32 4.38
N THR A 373 -18.67 -38.31 5.65
CA THR A 373 -18.47 -39.52 6.46
C THR A 373 -19.70 -39.93 7.26
N SER A 374 -20.42 -38.95 7.82
CA SER A 374 -21.39 -39.18 8.91
C SER A 374 -22.83 -38.87 8.55
N TRP A 375 -23.07 -38.23 7.40
CA TRP A 375 -24.41 -37.81 7.00
C TRP A 375 -25.03 -38.69 5.90
N ASN A 376 -26.35 -38.87 5.97
CA ASN A 376 -27.18 -39.64 5.04
C ASN A 376 -26.93 -39.17 3.60
N THR A 377 -26.72 -40.14 2.70
CA THR A 377 -26.35 -39.90 1.31
C THR A 377 -27.40 -39.08 0.54
N VAL A 378 -28.67 -39.16 0.93
CA VAL A 378 -29.77 -38.44 0.26
C VAL A 378 -29.69 -36.92 0.47
N ILE A 379 -29.27 -36.47 1.65
CA ILE A 379 -29.23 -35.05 2.00
C ILE A 379 -27.85 -34.41 1.77
N ARG A 380 -26.84 -35.24 1.50
CA ARG A 380 -25.44 -34.85 1.36
C ARG A 380 -25.25 -33.74 0.33
N ASP A 381 -25.83 -33.89 -0.86
CA ASP A 381 -25.64 -32.94 -1.96
C ASP A 381 -26.26 -31.58 -1.67
N ASP A 382 -27.40 -31.55 -0.97
CA ASP A 382 -28.07 -30.30 -0.59
C ASP A 382 -27.23 -29.51 0.42
N LEU A 383 -26.70 -30.21 1.42
CA LEU A 383 -25.85 -29.65 2.47
C LEU A 383 -24.49 -29.21 1.92
N MET A 384 -23.86 -30.05 1.12
CA MET A 384 -22.59 -29.72 0.46
C MET A 384 -22.76 -28.52 -0.47
N GLY A 385 -23.88 -28.45 -1.19
CA GLY A 385 -24.24 -27.30 -2.01
C GLY A 385 -24.48 -26.02 -1.19
N ALA A 386 -25.09 -26.12 -0.01
CA ALA A 386 -25.25 -24.99 0.91
C ALA A 386 -23.92 -24.52 1.51
N LEU A 387 -23.10 -25.45 1.99
CA LEU A 387 -21.81 -25.16 2.59
C LEU A 387 -20.84 -24.52 1.58
N THR A 388 -20.78 -25.08 0.37
CA THR A 388 -19.95 -24.55 -0.72
C THR A 388 -20.41 -23.14 -1.10
N TRP A 389 -21.73 -22.91 -1.19
CA TRP A 389 -22.26 -21.57 -1.46
C TRP A 389 -21.86 -20.55 -0.38
N ILE A 390 -21.89 -20.92 0.91
CA ILE A 390 -21.46 -20.03 2.00
C ILE A 390 -19.99 -19.65 1.82
N TYR A 391 -19.12 -20.64 1.57
CA TYR A 391 -17.70 -20.42 1.36
C TYR A 391 -17.45 -19.50 0.16
N ASP A 392 -18.03 -19.81 -1.00
CA ASP A 392 -17.86 -19.02 -2.23
C ASP A 392 -18.37 -17.59 -2.07
N ALA A 393 -19.44 -17.38 -1.29
CA ALA A 393 -19.94 -16.03 -1.04
C ALA A 393 -18.96 -15.18 -0.21
N LEU A 394 -18.34 -15.75 0.83
CA LEU A 394 -17.32 -15.07 1.63
C LEU A 394 -16.06 -14.79 0.79
N GLU A 395 -15.63 -15.75 -0.02
CA GLU A 395 -14.47 -15.61 -0.90
C GLU A 395 -14.68 -14.56 -1.99
N ARG A 396 -15.90 -14.48 -2.55
CA ARG A 396 -16.25 -13.41 -3.50
C ARG A 396 -16.20 -12.02 -2.85
N GLU A 397 -16.74 -11.85 -1.64
CA GLU A 397 -16.64 -10.56 -0.93
C GLU A 397 -15.20 -10.18 -0.61
N ALA A 398 -14.39 -11.13 -0.16
CA ALA A 398 -12.97 -10.92 0.08
C ALA A 398 -12.24 -10.47 -1.20
N SER A 399 -12.56 -11.11 -2.33
CA SER A 399 -11.96 -10.81 -3.64
C SER A 399 -12.48 -9.50 -4.25
N ASN A 400 -13.72 -9.10 -3.94
CA ASN A 400 -14.37 -7.88 -4.43
C ASN A 400 -14.04 -6.63 -3.60
N GLY A 401 -13.00 -6.70 -2.75
CA GLY A 401 -12.46 -5.52 -2.06
C GLY A 401 -12.90 -5.35 -0.61
N ASN A 402 -13.57 -6.33 0.02
CA ASN A 402 -13.82 -6.35 1.46
C ASN A 402 -12.87 -7.33 2.18
N PRO A 403 -11.63 -6.92 2.52
CA PRO A 403 -10.67 -7.80 3.19
C PRO A 403 -11.07 -8.16 4.64
N TYR A 404 -12.10 -7.51 5.20
CA TYR A 404 -12.58 -7.74 6.58
C TYR A 404 -13.81 -8.64 6.66
N VAL A 405 -14.21 -9.29 5.57
CA VAL A 405 -15.46 -10.06 5.54
C VAL A 405 -15.51 -11.14 6.63
N TYR A 406 -14.37 -11.77 6.92
CA TYR A 406 -14.24 -12.80 7.95
C TYR A 406 -14.32 -12.21 9.37
N GLU A 407 -13.63 -11.10 9.63
CA GLU A 407 -13.67 -10.33 10.88
C GLU A 407 -15.09 -9.84 11.16
N GLN A 408 -15.74 -9.27 10.15
CA GLN A 408 -17.13 -8.80 10.22
C GLN A 408 -18.08 -9.97 10.49
N PHE A 409 -17.88 -11.12 9.85
CA PHE A 409 -18.67 -12.32 10.11
C PHE A 409 -18.59 -12.73 11.58
N LEU A 410 -17.38 -12.84 12.14
CA LEU A 410 -17.18 -13.20 13.55
C LEU A 410 -17.74 -12.15 14.51
N ASN A 411 -17.53 -10.87 14.22
CA ASN A 411 -18.06 -9.78 15.04
C ASN A 411 -19.59 -9.72 15.03
N ARG A 412 -20.23 -9.97 13.88
CA ARG A 412 -21.70 -10.06 13.80
C ARG A 412 -22.22 -11.30 14.54
N LEU A 413 -21.56 -12.45 14.35
CA LEU A 413 -21.96 -13.72 14.97
C LEU A 413 -21.86 -13.68 16.50
N PHE A 414 -20.77 -13.11 17.03
CA PHE A 414 -20.41 -13.23 18.44
C PHE A 414 -20.58 -11.95 19.27
N HIS A 415 -20.59 -10.80 18.62
CA HIS A 415 -20.61 -9.50 19.30
C HIS A 415 -21.79 -8.62 18.91
N LEU A 416 -22.53 -8.97 17.86
CA LEU A 416 -23.60 -8.16 17.26
C LEU A 416 -23.07 -6.79 16.86
N ASN A 417 -21.93 -6.77 16.18
CA ASN A 417 -21.27 -5.55 15.72
C ASN A 417 -20.69 -5.75 14.32
N ASN A 418 -20.69 -4.69 13.52
CA ASN A 418 -20.07 -4.66 12.19
C ASN A 418 -18.67 -4.04 12.21
N SER A 419 -17.86 -4.42 13.20
CA SER A 419 -16.50 -3.89 13.34
C SER A 419 -15.53 -4.64 12.43
N ASN A 420 -14.54 -3.93 11.91
CA ASN A 420 -13.38 -4.49 11.23
C ASN A 420 -12.24 -4.82 12.20
N LEU A 421 -12.43 -4.55 13.50
CA LEU A 421 -11.41 -4.81 14.52
C LEU A 421 -11.35 -6.32 14.82
N PRO A 422 -10.14 -6.91 14.95
CA PRO A 422 -10.00 -8.31 15.29
C PRO A 422 -10.67 -8.61 16.63
N SER A 423 -11.55 -9.61 16.67
CA SER A 423 -12.01 -10.16 17.94
C SER A 423 -10.84 -10.88 18.62
N LYS A 424 -10.61 -10.66 19.93
CA LYS A 424 -9.59 -11.41 20.70
C LYS A 424 -9.89 -12.91 20.58
N ARG A 425 -9.08 -13.63 19.79
CA ARG A 425 -9.32 -15.05 19.45
C ARG A 425 -9.15 -15.94 20.68
N SER A 426 -10.16 -16.77 20.95
CA SER A 426 -10.09 -17.90 21.86
C SER A 426 -10.15 -19.21 21.07
N LEU A 427 -9.39 -20.24 21.46
CA LEU A 427 -9.51 -21.61 20.90
C LEU A 427 -10.96 -22.15 20.98
N LYS A 428 -11.77 -21.65 21.92
CA LYS A 428 -13.19 -22.01 22.03
C LYS A 428 -14.04 -21.45 20.88
N ASP A 429 -13.61 -20.37 20.24
CA ASP A 429 -14.38 -19.71 19.18
C ASP A 429 -14.39 -20.50 17.88
N THR A 430 -13.38 -21.35 17.62
CA THR A 430 -13.35 -22.22 16.43
C THR A 430 -14.51 -23.22 16.44
N ASN A 431 -14.77 -23.89 17.57
CA ASN A 431 -15.89 -24.82 17.69
C ASN A 431 -17.24 -24.10 17.54
N TYR A 432 -17.39 -22.93 18.17
CA TYR A 432 -18.61 -22.13 18.02
C TYR A 432 -18.82 -21.65 16.57
N LEU A 433 -17.74 -21.31 15.87
CA LEU A 433 -17.78 -20.94 14.45
C LEU A 433 -18.23 -22.14 13.60
N GLN A 434 -17.61 -23.29 13.77
CA GLN A 434 -17.95 -24.52 13.04
C GLN A 434 -19.42 -24.90 13.22
N GLU A 435 -19.92 -24.93 14.47
CA GLU A 435 -21.32 -25.20 14.77
C GLU A 435 -22.26 -24.13 14.19
N SER A 436 -21.88 -22.85 14.26
CA SER A 436 -22.67 -21.78 13.66
C SER A 436 -22.75 -21.93 12.14
N LEU A 437 -21.65 -22.28 11.46
CA LEU A 437 -21.63 -22.56 10.03
C LEU A 437 -22.50 -23.77 9.67
N LYS A 438 -22.48 -24.82 10.50
CA LYS A 438 -23.35 -26.00 10.37
C LYS A 438 -24.83 -25.62 10.42
N TYR A 439 -25.26 -24.84 11.41
CA TYR A 439 -26.64 -24.37 11.50
C TYR A 439 -27.04 -23.48 10.32
N MET A 440 -26.14 -22.59 9.86
CA MET A 440 -26.41 -21.76 8.69
C MET A 440 -26.57 -22.60 7.42
N MET A 441 -25.73 -23.61 7.25
CA MET A 441 -25.83 -24.56 6.14
C MET A 441 -27.20 -25.25 6.13
N VAL A 442 -27.66 -25.76 7.29
CA VAL A 442 -28.97 -26.43 7.41
C VAL A 442 -30.11 -25.48 7.02
N CYS A 443 -30.13 -24.25 7.55
CA CYS A 443 -31.16 -23.27 7.19
C CYS A 443 -31.21 -22.98 5.69
N LEU A 444 -30.05 -22.92 5.02
CA LEU A 444 -29.95 -22.59 3.60
C LEU A 444 -30.12 -23.80 2.67
N ALA A 445 -30.03 -25.03 3.17
CA ALA A 445 -30.19 -26.25 2.38
C ALA A 445 -31.60 -26.37 1.75
N PHE A 446 -32.63 -25.84 2.42
CA PHE A 446 -34.01 -25.80 1.93
C PHE A 446 -34.22 -24.88 0.72
N TYR A 447 -33.31 -23.93 0.47
CA TYR A 447 -33.50 -22.86 -0.52
C TYR A 447 -32.52 -22.99 -1.69
N PRO A 448 -33.00 -23.04 -2.94
CA PRO A 448 -32.14 -23.04 -4.12
C PRO A 448 -31.51 -21.67 -4.39
N GLU A 449 -32.26 -20.58 -4.18
CA GLU A 449 -31.74 -19.21 -4.27
C GLU A 449 -31.31 -18.72 -2.90
N ARG A 450 -30.10 -18.18 -2.82
CA ARG A 450 -29.47 -17.78 -1.57
C ARG A 450 -28.76 -16.45 -1.77
N ASN A 451 -28.83 -15.58 -0.78
CA ASN A 451 -28.05 -14.35 -0.77
C ASN A 451 -27.58 -14.01 0.64
N PHE A 452 -26.38 -13.44 0.74
CA PHE A 452 -25.96 -12.77 1.96
C PHE A 452 -26.36 -11.30 1.90
N LEU A 453 -26.77 -10.76 3.03
CA LEU A 453 -27.03 -9.34 3.16
C LEU A 453 -25.81 -8.71 3.88
N PHE A 454 -24.71 -8.58 3.15
CA PHE A 454 -23.43 -8.02 3.64
C PHE A 454 -23.47 -6.49 3.89
N SER A 455 -24.66 -5.90 4.00
CA SER A 455 -24.85 -4.49 4.35
C SER A 455 -24.16 -4.14 5.68
N ASN A 456 -24.13 -2.85 6.05
CA ASN A 456 -23.59 -2.37 7.34
C ASN A 456 -24.41 -2.82 8.58
N ALA A 457 -25.09 -3.96 8.49
CA ALA A 457 -25.86 -4.57 9.55
C ALA A 457 -24.96 -5.07 10.68
N GLN A 458 -25.43 -4.88 11.92
CA GLN A 458 -24.78 -5.44 13.11
C GLN A 458 -25.01 -6.96 13.27
N LEU A 459 -25.99 -7.49 12.54
CA LEU A 459 -26.41 -8.89 12.55
C LEU A 459 -25.97 -9.60 11.26
N LEU A 460 -25.79 -10.92 11.34
CA LEU A 460 -25.37 -11.74 10.20
C LEU A 460 -26.59 -12.24 9.41
N PHE A 461 -27.12 -11.37 8.56
CA PHE A 461 -28.28 -11.68 7.74
C PHE A 461 -27.93 -12.48 6.49
N LYS A 462 -28.74 -13.50 6.25
CA LYS A 462 -28.75 -14.34 5.04
C LYS A 462 -30.20 -14.56 4.63
N GLN A 463 -30.45 -14.72 3.35
CA GLN A 463 -31.79 -14.95 2.84
C GLN A 463 -31.85 -16.11 1.88
N GLY A 464 -32.97 -16.83 1.92
CA GLY A 464 -33.27 -17.96 1.05
C GLY A 464 -34.61 -17.75 0.35
N LYS A 465 -34.67 -18.09 -0.93
CA LYS A 465 -35.87 -17.99 -1.76
C LYS A 465 -36.04 -19.23 -2.62
N GLN A 466 -37.29 -19.49 -3.00
CA GLN A 466 -37.67 -20.53 -3.93
C GLN A 466 -38.62 -19.99 -5.01
N GLY A 467 -38.17 -19.98 -6.26
CA GLY A 467 -39.04 -19.66 -7.40
C GLY A 467 -39.61 -18.23 -7.31
N GLU A 468 -40.93 -18.10 -7.20
CA GLU A 468 -41.60 -16.79 -7.09
C GLU A 468 -41.90 -16.40 -5.63
N GLU A 469 -41.54 -17.22 -4.64
CA GLU A 469 -41.82 -16.95 -3.22
C GLU A 469 -41.05 -15.73 -2.67
N ALA A 470 -41.52 -15.20 -1.53
CA ALA A 470 -40.81 -14.14 -0.82
C ALA A 470 -39.50 -14.65 -0.19
N TRP A 471 -38.52 -13.75 -0.06
CA TRP A 471 -37.27 -14.06 0.63
C TRP A 471 -37.51 -14.31 2.12
N ASN A 472 -37.09 -15.48 2.61
CA ASN A 472 -37.00 -15.75 4.04
C ASN A 472 -35.65 -15.26 4.56
N ILE A 473 -35.68 -14.40 5.57
CA ILE A 473 -34.49 -13.78 6.14
C ILE A 473 -34.12 -14.48 7.46
N PHE A 474 -32.87 -14.87 7.59
CA PHE A 474 -32.32 -15.56 8.75
C PHE A 474 -31.13 -14.80 9.32
N THR A 475 -30.97 -14.84 10.64
CA THR A 475 -29.75 -14.46 11.33
C THR A 475 -29.42 -15.47 12.42
N LEU A 476 -28.15 -15.57 12.79
CA LEU A 476 -27.66 -16.44 13.86
C LEU A 476 -26.91 -15.58 14.88
N TYR A 477 -27.14 -15.81 16.17
CA TYR A 477 -26.35 -15.25 17.25
C TYR A 477 -25.85 -16.40 18.13
N CYS A 478 -24.54 -16.42 18.39
CA CYS A 478 -23.94 -17.41 19.29
C CYS A 478 -23.75 -16.78 20.67
N ALA A 479 -24.61 -17.15 21.61
CA ALA A 479 -24.53 -16.75 23.01
C ALA A 479 -23.35 -17.50 23.64
N ARG A 480 -22.16 -16.88 23.68
CA ARG A 480 -20.95 -17.49 24.24
C ARG A 480 -20.93 -17.32 25.76
N GLY A 481 -20.36 -18.29 26.48
CA GLY A 481 -20.19 -18.22 27.94
C GLY A 481 -21.46 -18.59 28.70
N LYS A 482 -21.63 -18.10 29.93
CA LYS A 482 -22.82 -18.32 30.76
C LYS A 482 -23.96 -17.33 30.43
N GLU A 483 -24.13 -16.99 29.15
CA GLU A 483 -25.20 -16.09 28.70
C GLU A 483 -26.50 -16.91 28.59
N THR A 484 -27.55 -16.45 29.27
CA THR A 484 -28.87 -17.11 29.22
C THR A 484 -29.64 -16.68 27.97
N TYR A 485 -30.62 -17.48 27.54
CA TYR A 485 -31.47 -17.14 26.38
C TYR A 485 -32.10 -15.76 26.51
N THR A 486 -32.65 -15.42 27.68
CA THR A 486 -33.25 -14.10 27.94
C THR A 486 -32.24 -12.95 27.78
N GLN A 487 -30.98 -13.15 28.20
CA GLN A 487 -29.93 -12.14 28.02
C GLN A 487 -29.58 -11.94 26.55
N ALA A 488 -29.44 -13.05 25.80
CA ALA A 488 -29.21 -13.03 24.37
C ALA A 488 -30.33 -12.30 23.61
N LEU A 489 -31.60 -12.61 23.93
CA LEU A 489 -32.78 -11.95 23.34
C LEU A 489 -32.74 -10.44 23.52
N ARG A 490 -32.54 -9.97 24.77
CA ARG A 490 -32.46 -8.53 25.07
C ARG A 490 -31.35 -7.86 24.26
N ARG A 491 -30.16 -8.47 24.23
CA ARG A 491 -29.02 -7.95 23.50
C ARG A 491 -29.28 -7.85 22.00
N ILE A 492 -29.92 -8.86 21.40
CA ILE A 492 -30.29 -8.85 19.98
C ILE A 492 -31.33 -7.76 19.70
N ILE A 493 -32.33 -7.60 20.57
CA ILE A 493 -33.37 -6.56 20.43
C ILE A 493 -32.75 -5.17 20.49
N ASP A 494 -31.90 -4.91 21.48
CA ASP A 494 -31.26 -3.61 21.65
C ASP A 494 -30.37 -3.28 20.43
N ARG A 495 -29.56 -4.25 19.96
CA ARG A 495 -28.73 -4.08 18.77
C ARG A 495 -29.52 -3.93 17.47
N SER A 496 -30.64 -4.64 17.37
CA SER A 496 -31.57 -4.52 16.24
C SER A 496 -32.16 -3.10 16.17
N LYS A 497 -32.55 -2.53 17.32
CA LYS A 497 -33.03 -1.14 17.41
C LYS A 497 -31.95 -0.13 17.06
N ASP A 498 -30.69 -0.39 17.37
CA ASP A 498 -29.60 0.55 17.09
C ASP A 498 -29.04 0.45 15.65
N CYS A 499 -29.59 -0.43 14.82
CA CYS A 499 -29.08 -0.71 13.48
C CYS A 499 -30.05 -0.25 12.37
N LEU A 500 -29.64 0.76 11.58
CA LEU A 500 -30.43 1.32 10.47
C LEU A 500 -30.90 0.26 9.47
N PHE A 501 -30.03 -0.71 9.15
CA PHE A 501 -30.40 -1.80 8.24
C PHE A 501 -31.57 -2.61 8.80
N THR A 502 -31.49 -3.03 10.06
CA THR A 502 -32.52 -3.84 10.69
C THR A 502 -33.83 -3.06 10.85
N GLN A 503 -33.76 -1.76 11.17
CA GLN A 503 -34.93 -0.87 11.18
C GLN A 503 -35.60 -0.76 9.80
N SER A 504 -34.83 -0.85 8.71
CA SER A 504 -35.38 -0.80 7.35
C SER A 504 -36.09 -2.09 6.92
N LEU A 505 -35.91 -3.20 7.64
CA LEU A 505 -36.55 -4.48 7.31
C LEU A 505 -38.06 -4.39 7.62
N LYS A 506 -38.86 -4.38 6.55
CA LYS A 506 -40.33 -4.39 6.62
C LYS A 506 -40.92 -5.78 6.82
N HIS A 507 -40.11 -6.82 6.62
CA HIS A 507 -40.53 -8.22 6.70
C HIS A 507 -39.95 -8.89 7.96
N THR A 508 -40.68 -9.88 8.46
CA THR A 508 -40.23 -10.71 9.57
C THR A 508 -38.95 -11.46 9.21
N TYR A 509 -38.00 -11.51 10.14
CA TYR A 509 -36.81 -12.36 10.03
C TYR A 509 -36.69 -13.31 11.21
N TYR A 510 -36.05 -14.46 10.97
CA TYR A 510 -35.86 -15.52 11.96
C TYR A 510 -34.47 -15.41 12.58
N CYS A 511 -34.41 -15.30 13.91
CA CYS A 511 -33.17 -15.19 14.65
C CYS A 511 -32.95 -16.43 15.50
N PHE A 512 -31.95 -17.23 15.13
CA PHE A 512 -31.55 -18.41 15.90
C PHE A 512 -30.52 -18.03 16.96
N VAL A 513 -30.77 -18.38 18.22
CA VAL A 513 -29.81 -18.26 19.31
C VAL A 513 -29.19 -19.62 19.56
N THR A 514 -27.85 -19.68 19.58
CA THR A 514 -27.10 -20.93 19.80
C THR A 514 -26.26 -20.83 21.07
N HIS A 515 -26.00 -21.99 21.68
CA HIS A 515 -25.08 -22.18 22.83
C HIS A 515 -25.44 -21.43 24.13
N GLU A 516 -26.71 -21.12 24.36
CA GLU A 516 -27.20 -20.61 25.65
C GLU A 516 -27.00 -21.60 26.82
N GLU A 517 -26.86 -21.09 28.05
CA GLU A 517 -26.83 -21.94 29.24
C GLU A 517 -28.19 -22.62 29.45
N LYS A 518 -28.26 -23.95 29.24
CA LYS A 518 -29.49 -24.74 29.33
C LYS A 518 -30.09 -24.65 30.74
N SER A 519 -31.30 -24.08 30.86
CA SER A 519 -32.21 -24.42 31.96
C SER A 519 -32.73 -25.83 31.71
N THR A 520 -32.64 -26.70 32.71
CA THR A 520 -32.88 -28.13 32.58
C THR A 520 -34.34 -28.43 32.21
N SER A 521 -34.60 -28.81 30.95
CA SER A 521 -35.74 -29.69 30.62
C SER A 521 -35.32 -30.66 29.51
N VAL A 522 -35.30 -31.94 29.87
CA VAL A 522 -35.05 -33.07 28.96
C VAL A 522 -36.41 -33.56 28.52
N SER A 523 -36.68 -33.57 27.22
CA SER A 523 -37.61 -34.52 26.64
C SER A 523 -36.97 -35.18 25.42
N GLU A 524 -36.80 -36.51 25.51
CA GLU A 524 -36.29 -37.35 24.44
C GLU A 524 -37.39 -37.62 23.40
N GLY A 525 -37.05 -37.47 22.12
CA GLY A 525 -37.66 -38.27 21.05
C GLY A 525 -38.97 -37.78 20.44
N SER A 526 -39.24 -36.47 20.35
CA SER A 526 -40.36 -35.98 19.54
C SER A 526 -39.89 -35.61 18.13
N ASN A 527 -40.47 -36.24 17.09
CA ASN A 527 -40.24 -35.82 15.70
C ASN A 527 -40.69 -34.33 15.55
N PRO A 528 -39.81 -33.42 15.10
CA PRO A 528 -40.11 -31.98 15.02
C PRO A 528 -41.28 -31.65 14.07
N PHE A 529 -41.63 -32.58 13.18
CA PHE A 529 -42.77 -32.47 12.26
C PHE A 529 -43.97 -33.35 12.68
N ALA A 530 -43.90 -34.10 13.79
CA ALA A 530 -44.99 -34.98 14.23
C ALA A 530 -46.09 -34.27 15.04
N THR A 531 -45.83 -33.08 15.59
CA THR A 531 -46.85 -32.28 16.31
C THR A 531 -47.84 -31.55 15.40
N LEU A 532 -47.92 -31.90 14.10
CA LEU A 532 -48.91 -31.35 13.16
C LEU A 532 -50.33 -31.96 13.31
N ILE A 533 -50.55 -32.76 14.37
CA ILE A 533 -51.88 -33.24 14.78
C ILE A 533 -52.26 -32.48 16.07
N PRO A 534 -53.46 -31.88 16.15
CA PRO A 534 -53.81 -31.01 17.27
C PRO A 534 -53.99 -31.85 18.53
N ILE A 535 -53.05 -31.75 19.47
CA ILE A 535 -53.24 -32.20 20.84
C ILE A 535 -52.89 -31.04 21.76
N THR A 536 -53.82 -30.83 22.68
CA THR A 536 -54.05 -29.73 23.61
C THR A 536 -52.84 -29.25 24.41
N HIS A 537 -52.82 -27.93 24.63
CA HIS A 537 -52.03 -27.13 25.57
C HIS A 537 -51.22 -27.90 26.62
N ASN A 538 -49.91 -27.72 26.58
CA ASN A 538 -49.08 -27.69 27.79
C ASN A 538 -48.27 -26.38 27.76
N HIS A 539 -48.39 -25.64 28.87
CA HIS A 539 -47.78 -24.33 29.09
C HIS A 539 -46.25 -24.42 29.21
N GLU A 540 -45.53 -23.72 28.35
CA GLU A 540 -44.13 -23.26 28.56
C GLU A 540 -43.97 -21.77 28.18
N ASP A 541 -45.04 -20.96 28.23
CA ASP A 541 -45.01 -19.53 27.82
C ASP A 541 -44.31 -18.58 28.82
N SER A 542 -43.80 -19.06 29.96
CA SER A 542 -43.43 -18.16 31.06
C SER A 542 -42.08 -17.43 30.94
N GLU A 543 -41.18 -17.83 30.02
CA GLU A 543 -39.87 -17.14 29.86
C GLU A 543 -39.85 -16.08 28.76
N ILE A 544 -40.76 -16.14 27.78
CA ILE A 544 -40.81 -15.23 26.63
C ILE A 544 -41.51 -13.90 26.99
N ASP A 545 -42.44 -13.92 27.94
CA ASP A 545 -43.30 -12.79 28.30
C ASP A 545 -42.59 -11.60 28.99
N ILE A 546 -41.32 -11.74 29.39
CA ILE A 546 -40.59 -10.68 30.13
C ILE A 546 -39.92 -9.67 29.18
N VAL A 547 -39.81 -9.96 27.88
CA VAL A 547 -39.18 -9.08 26.90
C VAL A 547 -40.16 -8.73 25.79
N LYS A 548 -40.58 -7.45 25.68
CA LYS A 548 -41.42 -6.98 24.55
C LYS A 548 -40.72 -7.27 23.22
N GLN A 549 -41.16 -8.33 22.55
CA GLN A 549 -40.64 -8.77 21.26
C GLN A 549 -40.95 -7.70 20.20
N SER A 550 -39.96 -7.36 19.37
CA SER A 550 -40.17 -6.49 18.21
C SER A 550 -41.01 -7.23 17.18
N GLU A 551 -42.01 -6.58 16.58
CA GLU A 551 -42.98 -7.19 15.65
C GLU A 551 -42.32 -7.91 14.46
N ASN A 552 -41.07 -7.52 14.10
CA ASN A 552 -40.36 -8.04 12.94
C ASN A 552 -39.35 -9.16 13.24
N ILE A 553 -39.20 -9.61 14.50
CA ILE A 553 -38.21 -10.63 14.88
C ILE A 553 -38.90 -11.87 15.42
N LYS A 554 -38.71 -13.03 14.79
CA LYS A 554 -39.09 -14.34 15.33
C LYS A 554 -37.86 -15.05 15.89
N PHE A 555 -37.79 -15.18 17.21
CA PHE A 555 -36.69 -15.90 17.86
C PHE A 555 -36.92 -17.40 17.83
N LYS A 556 -35.83 -18.15 17.68
CA LYS A 556 -35.81 -19.62 17.66
C LYS A 556 -34.62 -20.11 18.44
N LYS A 557 -34.81 -21.15 19.24
CA LYS A 557 -33.69 -21.87 19.87
C LYS A 557 -33.01 -22.81 18.87
N ALA A 558 -31.73 -23.07 19.08
CA ALA A 558 -30.94 -23.94 18.21
C ALA A 558 -31.41 -25.40 18.21
N GLU A 559 -32.06 -25.89 19.29
CA GLU A 559 -32.50 -27.30 19.37
C GLU A 559 -33.42 -27.68 18.21
N ILE A 560 -34.19 -26.73 17.67
CA ILE A 560 -35.05 -26.94 16.49
C ILE A 560 -34.21 -27.39 15.28
N LEU A 561 -33.01 -26.83 15.12
CA LEU A 561 -32.11 -27.21 14.02
C LEU A 561 -31.48 -28.58 14.27
N ASP A 562 -31.14 -28.89 15.52
CA ASP A 562 -30.64 -30.21 15.90
C ASP A 562 -31.68 -31.29 15.62
N ASP A 563 -32.95 -31.05 15.95
CA ASP A 563 -34.04 -31.97 15.68
C ASP A 563 -34.24 -32.20 14.17
N VAL A 564 -34.14 -31.13 13.36
CA VAL A 564 -34.21 -31.22 11.89
C VAL A 564 -33.04 -32.04 11.34
N VAL A 565 -31.82 -31.79 11.83
CA VAL A 565 -30.62 -32.53 11.44
C VAL A 565 -30.77 -34.01 11.80
N ASN A 566 -31.13 -34.32 13.05
CA ASN A 566 -31.28 -35.70 13.53
C ASN A 566 -32.35 -36.47 12.75
N LEU A 567 -33.48 -35.83 12.46
CA LEU A 567 -34.56 -36.45 11.70
C LEU A 567 -34.12 -36.78 10.27
N LEU A 568 -33.57 -35.80 9.55
CA LEU A 568 -33.18 -35.96 8.14
C LEU A 568 -31.95 -36.85 7.98
N ASN A 569 -31.07 -36.88 8.98
CA ASN A 569 -29.89 -37.74 9.00
C ASN A 569 -30.18 -39.18 9.42
N SER A 570 -31.41 -39.49 9.83
CA SER A 570 -31.79 -40.86 10.20
C SER A 570 -31.62 -41.83 9.02
N SER A 571 -31.18 -43.06 9.31
CA SER A 571 -30.92 -44.10 8.31
C SER A 571 -32.16 -44.56 7.54
N THR A 572 -33.34 -44.25 8.06
CA THR A 572 -34.65 -44.55 7.46
C THR A 572 -35.17 -43.43 6.58
N ASN A 573 -34.58 -42.23 6.63
CA ASN A 573 -35.00 -41.12 5.79
C ASN A 573 -34.56 -41.32 4.33
N LYS A 574 -35.51 -41.12 3.42
CA LYS A 574 -35.29 -41.12 1.96
C LYS A 574 -35.56 -39.76 1.32
N GLY A 575 -35.89 -38.75 2.13
CA GLY A 575 -36.23 -37.42 1.65
C GLY A 575 -35.07 -36.43 1.71
N SER A 576 -35.08 -35.50 0.77
CA SER A 576 -34.12 -34.40 0.62
C SER A 576 -34.65 -33.10 1.25
N PHE A 577 -33.75 -32.14 1.54
CA PHE A 577 -34.13 -30.79 1.97
C PHE A 577 -34.99 -30.06 0.93
N LYS A 578 -34.89 -30.46 -0.35
CA LYS A 578 -35.64 -29.87 -1.46
C LYS A 578 -37.00 -30.52 -1.69
N ASP A 579 -37.33 -31.57 -0.95
CA ASP A 579 -38.64 -32.20 -1.07
C ASP A 579 -39.73 -31.29 -0.53
N LYS A 580 -40.83 -31.16 -1.29
CA LYS A 580 -41.95 -30.26 -0.97
C LYS A 580 -42.47 -30.45 0.46
N LYS A 581 -42.67 -31.70 0.89
CA LYS A 581 -43.11 -32.06 2.25
C LYS A 581 -42.23 -31.47 3.35
N TYR A 582 -40.91 -31.62 3.25
CA TYR A 582 -39.99 -31.17 4.29
C TYR A 582 -39.83 -29.65 4.29
N ARG A 583 -39.98 -29.02 3.11
CA ARG A 583 -40.02 -27.55 3.00
C ARG A 583 -41.28 -26.95 3.60
N GLU A 584 -42.46 -27.50 3.30
CA GLU A 584 -43.71 -27.05 3.90
C GLU A 584 -43.65 -27.17 5.42
N ALA A 585 -43.16 -28.32 5.92
CA ALA A 585 -42.98 -28.54 7.35
C ALA A 585 -41.94 -27.58 7.98
N TRP A 586 -40.87 -27.23 7.26
CA TRP A 586 -39.91 -26.21 7.68
C TRP A 586 -40.54 -24.82 7.80
N HIS A 587 -41.37 -24.40 6.83
CA HIS A 587 -42.07 -23.12 6.91
C HIS A 587 -43.09 -23.07 8.04
N GLU A 588 -43.79 -24.16 8.31
CA GLU A 588 -44.68 -24.27 9.46
C GLU A 588 -43.92 -24.15 10.77
N LEU A 589 -42.81 -24.88 10.91
CA LEU A 589 -41.91 -24.85 12.09
C LEU A 589 -41.36 -23.44 12.38
N LEU A 590 -40.95 -22.73 11.32
CA LEU A 590 -40.48 -21.35 11.42
C LEU A 590 -41.57 -20.40 11.90
N ASN A 591 -42.82 -20.63 11.49
CA ASN A 591 -43.94 -19.74 11.78
C ASN A 591 -44.66 -20.01 13.10
N GLN A 592 -44.48 -21.18 13.71
CA GLN A 592 -44.99 -21.48 15.06
C GLN A 592 -44.38 -20.53 16.10
N ASN A 593 -45.20 -19.97 16.99
CA ASN A 593 -44.72 -19.27 18.19
C ASN A 593 -44.48 -20.34 19.26
N ARG A 594 -43.24 -20.77 19.43
CA ARG A 594 -42.76 -21.59 20.53
C ARG A 594 -41.49 -20.96 21.07
#